data_AF-A0A9D0YXS8-F1
#
_entry.id   AF-A0A9D0YXS8-F1
#
_cell.length_a   1.000
_cell.length_b   1.000
_cell.length_c   1.000
_cell.angle_alpha   90.00
_cell.angle_beta   90.00
_cell.angle_gamma   90.00
#
_symmetry.space_group_name_H-M   'P 1'
#
loop_
_entity.id
_entity.type
_entity.pdbx_description
1 polymer ?
#
loop_
_entity_poly.entity_id
_entity_poly.type
_entity_poly.pdbx_seq_one_letter_code
_entity_poly.pdbx_strand_id
1 'polypeptide(L)'
;MNPAIVLLFIVVIGFLLFIATRHRPAAEDAGMHRRRIGDGLRHLRALEETYAVMTPALLSQIPDSQVLEAVLANLWAKMRPGLENASEVMRGLSLPRQALYAVYTVTGSLRQHGAAQTLRDEAEWFPQCAQALRALEMDETAALLQSVQAGDAQAAEAYLESFSALDGKGRLVWYVREHVEAFCDEVPSP
;
A
#
# COMPACT_ATOMS: atom_id res chain seq x y z
N MET A 1 -21.26 45.83 -32.69
CA MET A 1 -20.54 44.94 -31.75
C MET A 1 -19.21 45.61 -31.43
N ASN A 2 -18.93 45.91 -30.16
CA ASN A 2 -17.79 46.74 -29.77
C ASN A 2 -16.47 45.96 -29.95
N PRO A 3 -15.49 46.45 -30.73
CA PRO A 3 -14.22 45.75 -30.97
C PRO A 3 -13.44 45.45 -29.68
N ALA A 4 -13.64 46.23 -28.61
CA ALA A 4 -13.04 45.97 -27.30
C ALA A 4 -13.59 44.71 -26.63
N ILE A 5 -14.87 44.39 -26.84
CA ILE A 5 -15.51 43.18 -26.28
C ILE A 5 -15.00 41.94 -27.01
N VAL A 6 -14.78 42.04 -28.33
CA VAL A 6 -14.24 40.93 -29.14
C VAL A 6 -12.80 40.61 -28.71
N LEU A 7 -11.98 41.63 -28.46
CA LEU A 7 -10.60 41.45 -27.99
C LEU A 7 -10.54 40.78 -26.61
N LEU A 8 -11.40 41.21 -25.68
CA LEU A 8 -11.50 40.61 -24.35
C LEU A 8 -11.89 39.11 -24.42
N PHE A 9 -12.82 38.78 -25.32
CA PHE A 9 -13.27 37.39 -25.52
C PHE A 9 -12.16 36.49 -26.05
N ILE A 10 -11.35 36.99 -26.99
CA ILE A 10 -10.20 36.25 -27.54
C ILE A 10 -9.13 36.00 -26.47
N VAL A 11 -8.86 36.99 -25.61
CA VAL A 11 -7.88 36.84 -24.51
C VAL A 11 -8.37 35.83 -23.47
N VAL A 12 -9.65 35.87 -23.10
CA VAL A 12 -10.24 34.92 -22.15
C VAL A 12 -10.24 33.50 -22.72
N ILE A 13 -10.61 33.32 -23.99
CA ILE A 13 -10.56 32.01 -24.64
C ILE A 13 -9.11 31.51 -24.74
N GLY A 14 -8.16 32.37 -25.11
CA GLY A 14 -6.73 32.03 -25.13
C GLY A 14 -6.20 31.61 -23.76
N PHE A 15 -6.62 32.30 -22.69
CA PHE A 15 -6.25 31.97 -21.31
C PHE A 15 -6.90 30.67 -20.81
N LEU A 16 -8.17 30.43 -21.13
CA LEU A 16 -8.86 29.17 -20.81
C LEU A 16 -8.26 27.99 -21.58
N LEU A 17 -7.90 28.18 -22.85
CA LEU A 17 -7.18 27.18 -23.64
C LEU A 17 -5.77 26.93 -23.08
N PHE A 18 -5.06 27.97 -22.64
CA PHE A 18 -3.76 27.83 -21.97
C PHE A 18 -3.86 27.01 -20.68
N ILE A 19 -4.85 27.29 -19.83
CA ILE A 19 -5.14 26.50 -18.61
C ILE A 19 -5.51 25.05 -18.96
N ALA A 20 -6.37 24.84 -19.97
CA ALA A 20 -6.76 23.50 -20.41
C ALA A 20 -5.58 22.69 -20.98
N THR A 21 -4.61 23.36 -21.63
CA THR A 21 -3.38 22.69 -22.10
C THR A 21 -2.37 22.40 -20.99
N ARG A 22 -2.36 23.19 -19.90
CA ARG A 22 -1.51 22.95 -18.72
C ARG A 22 -2.07 21.88 -17.77
N HIS A 23 -3.38 21.66 -17.80
CA HIS A 23 -4.08 20.60 -17.07
C HIS A 23 -4.46 19.39 -17.94
N ARG A 24 -3.71 19.13 -19.02
CA ARG A 24 -3.82 17.85 -19.70
C ARG A 24 -3.41 16.76 -18.69
N PRO A 25 -4.31 15.87 -18.25
CA PRO A 25 -3.91 14.81 -17.34
C PRO A 25 -2.84 13.98 -18.06
N ALA A 26 -1.76 13.69 -17.36
CA ALA A 26 -0.70 12.80 -17.80
C ALA A 26 -1.27 11.39 -18.04
N ALA A 27 -1.94 11.21 -19.18
CA ALA A 27 -2.56 9.96 -19.58
C ALA A 27 -1.54 8.98 -20.20
N GLU A 28 -0.28 9.41 -20.39
CA GLU A 28 0.79 8.55 -20.92
C GLU A 28 1.71 7.96 -19.85
N ASP A 29 1.78 8.51 -18.64
CA ASP A 29 2.53 7.90 -17.52
C ASP A 29 1.69 6.93 -16.67
N ALA A 30 0.36 7.07 -16.69
CA ALA A 30 -0.54 6.14 -16.03
C ALA A 30 -0.43 4.69 -16.58
N GLY A 31 -0.03 4.55 -17.85
CA GLY A 31 0.20 3.25 -18.50
C GLY A 31 1.48 2.55 -18.07
N MET A 32 2.51 3.29 -17.65
CA MET A 32 3.79 2.72 -17.19
C MET A 32 3.70 2.29 -15.73
N HIS A 33 2.93 3.00 -14.91
CA HIS A 33 2.69 2.67 -13.51
C HIS A 33 1.65 1.55 -13.31
N ARG A 34 0.60 1.46 -14.15
CA ARG A 34 -0.30 0.29 -14.18
C ARG A 34 0.42 -1.02 -14.50
N ARG A 35 1.47 -0.97 -15.33
CA ARG A 35 2.26 -2.16 -15.68
C ARG A 35 3.02 -2.72 -14.48
N ARG A 36 3.60 -1.86 -13.61
CA ARG A 36 4.35 -2.31 -12.42
C ARG A 36 3.49 -3.00 -11.35
N ILE A 37 2.25 -2.56 -11.13
CA ILE A 37 1.30 -3.24 -10.21
C ILE A 37 0.88 -4.58 -10.81
N GLY A 38 0.61 -4.63 -12.11
CA GLY A 38 0.33 -5.86 -12.82
C GLY A 38 1.48 -6.86 -12.78
N ASP A 39 2.74 -6.42 -12.83
CA ASP A 39 3.93 -7.27 -12.70
C ASP A 39 4.11 -7.81 -11.28
N GLY A 40 3.94 -6.97 -10.24
CA GLY A 40 4.01 -7.39 -8.85
C GLY A 40 2.87 -8.34 -8.43
N LEU A 41 1.64 -8.07 -8.87
CA LEU A 41 0.49 -8.96 -8.69
C LEU A 41 0.66 -10.30 -9.42
N ARG A 42 1.24 -10.29 -10.64
CA ARG A 42 1.55 -11.53 -11.38
C ARG A 42 2.61 -12.36 -10.68
N HIS A 43 3.67 -11.72 -10.18
CA HIS A 43 4.74 -12.38 -9.43
C HIS A 43 4.22 -12.98 -8.12
N LEU A 44 3.44 -12.23 -7.34
CA LEU A 44 2.83 -12.74 -6.11
C LEU A 44 1.84 -13.89 -6.39
N ARG A 45 1.03 -13.80 -7.45
CA ARG A 45 0.16 -14.92 -7.89
C ARG A 45 0.93 -16.18 -8.27
N ALA A 46 2.11 -16.04 -8.86
CA ALA A 46 2.97 -17.19 -9.16
C ALA A 46 3.55 -17.83 -7.90
N LEU A 47 3.67 -17.08 -6.81
CA LEU A 47 4.17 -17.52 -5.51
C LEU A 47 3.07 -18.01 -4.57
N GLU A 48 1.80 -17.68 -4.83
CA GLU A 48 0.64 -18.06 -4.00
C GLU A 48 0.54 -19.58 -3.81
N GLU A 49 0.79 -20.39 -4.85
CA GLU A 49 0.77 -21.85 -4.72
C GLU A 49 1.92 -22.36 -3.84
N THR A 50 3.11 -21.79 -4.01
CA THR A 50 4.32 -22.15 -3.26
C THR A 50 4.18 -21.84 -1.77
N TYR A 51 3.57 -20.70 -1.43
CA TYR A 51 3.42 -20.24 -0.05
C TYR A 51 1.99 -20.37 0.48
N ALA A 52 1.13 -21.16 -0.16
CA ALA A 52 -0.26 -21.34 0.26
C ALA A 52 -0.38 -21.86 1.71
N VAL A 53 0.63 -22.63 2.17
CA VAL A 53 0.79 -23.06 3.55
C VAL A 53 2.16 -22.61 4.06
N MET A 54 2.20 -21.68 5.00
CA MET A 54 3.43 -21.17 5.59
C MET A 54 3.77 -21.94 6.87
N THR A 55 4.89 -22.66 6.89
CA THR A 55 5.37 -23.37 8.09
C THR A 55 6.63 -22.71 8.66
N PRO A 56 6.98 -22.93 9.94
CA PRO A 56 8.20 -22.34 10.52
C PRO A 56 9.47 -22.77 9.79
N ALA A 57 9.51 -24.05 9.35
CA ALA A 57 10.63 -24.60 8.59
C ALA A 57 10.75 -23.94 7.20
N LEU A 58 9.63 -23.69 6.53
CA LEU A 58 9.62 -22.98 5.25
C LEU A 58 10.08 -21.54 5.44
N LEU A 59 9.46 -20.81 6.37
CA LEU A 59 9.76 -19.39 6.61
C LEU A 59 11.24 -19.18 6.98
N SER A 60 11.82 -20.07 7.79
CA SER A 60 13.23 -20.02 8.17
C SER A 60 14.22 -20.19 7.01
N GLN A 61 13.82 -20.87 5.93
CA GLN A 61 14.69 -21.13 4.76
C GLN A 61 14.62 -20.02 3.71
N ILE A 62 13.59 -19.16 3.76
CA ILE A 62 13.41 -18.07 2.79
C ILE A 62 14.49 -17.01 3.05
N PRO A 63 15.23 -16.53 2.04
CA PRO A 63 16.16 -15.42 2.21
C PRO A 63 15.46 -14.14 2.65
N ASP A 64 16.09 -13.30 3.47
CA ASP A 64 15.50 -12.05 3.98
C ASP A 64 14.97 -11.13 2.87
N SER A 65 15.62 -11.12 1.71
CA SER A 65 15.19 -10.36 0.53
C SER A 65 13.84 -10.80 -0.05
N GLN A 66 13.35 -12.00 0.30
CA GLN A 66 12.12 -12.61 -0.22
C GLN A 66 11.06 -12.84 0.87
N VAL A 67 11.39 -12.66 2.15
CA VAL A 67 10.48 -12.94 3.28
C VAL A 67 9.14 -12.21 3.15
N LEU A 68 9.18 -10.90 2.87
CA LEU A 68 7.94 -10.12 2.76
C LEU A 68 7.07 -10.59 1.58
N GLU A 69 7.68 -10.86 0.43
CA GLU A 69 6.94 -11.35 -0.74
C GLU A 69 6.28 -12.71 -0.45
N ALA A 70 7.00 -13.61 0.21
CA ALA A 70 6.48 -14.92 0.57
C ALA A 70 5.34 -14.86 1.60
N VAL A 71 5.48 -14.02 2.63
CA VAL A 71 4.41 -13.81 3.63
C VAL A 71 3.19 -13.17 2.97
N LEU A 72 3.37 -12.15 2.12
CA LEU A 72 2.26 -11.53 1.41
C LEU A 72 1.57 -12.50 0.46
N ALA A 73 2.32 -13.34 -0.25
CA ALA A 73 1.77 -14.41 -1.09
C ALA A 73 0.97 -15.42 -0.26
N ASN A 74 1.42 -15.79 0.94
CA ASN A 74 0.66 -16.63 1.86
C ASN A 74 -0.66 -15.96 2.28
N LEU A 75 -0.63 -14.67 2.65
CA LEU A 75 -1.84 -13.94 3.03
C LEU A 75 -2.84 -13.86 1.87
N TRP A 76 -2.36 -13.60 0.66
CA TRP A 76 -3.21 -13.56 -0.54
C TRP A 76 -3.80 -14.92 -0.90
N ALA A 77 -3.05 -16.00 -0.71
CA ALA A 77 -3.58 -17.34 -0.90
C ALA A 77 -4.80 -17.62 0.00
N LYS A 78 -4.90 -16.97 1.17
CA LYS A 78 -6.07 -17.07 2.07
C LYS A 78 -7.29 -16.28 1.57
N MET A 79 -7.10 -15.31 0.69
CA MET A 79 -8.14 -14.45 0.14
C MET A 79 -8.69 -14.97 -1.20
N ARG A 80 -8.44 -16.24 -1.57
CA ARG A 80 -8.97 -16.78 -2.83
C ARG A 80 -10.51 -16.86 -2.80
N PRO A 81 -11.20 -16.61 -3.93
CA PRO A 81 -10.67 -16.37 -5.28
C PRO A 81 -10.31 -14.90 -5.60
N GLY A 82 -10.47 -13.96 -4.67
CA GLY A 82 -10.17 -12.54 -4.89
C GLY A 82 -10.24 -11.72 -3.61
N LEU A 83 -9.61 -10.54 -3.62
CA LEU A 83 -9.37 -9.70 -2.43
C LEU A 83 -10.62 -9.08 -1.79
N GLU A 84 -11.82 -9.37 -2.32
CA GLU A 84 -13.09 -8.79 -1.85
C GLU A 84 -13.41 -9.16 -0.39
N ASN A 85 -12.86 -10.28 0.10
CA ASN A 85 -13.03 -10.73 1.47
C ASN A 85 -11.82 -10.46 2.38
N ALA A 86 -10.87 -9.61 1.96
CA ALA A 86 -9.62 -9.38 2.70
C ALA A 86 -9.87 -9.05 4.18
N SER A 87 -10.82 -8.17 4.48
CA SER A 87 -11.15 -7.76 5.85
C SER A 87 -11.74 -8.88 6.68
N GLU A 88 -12.53 -9.79 6.09
CA GLU A 88 -13.04 -10.97 6.76
C GLU A 88 -11.93 -11.99 7.04
N VAL A 89 -11.11 -12.28 6.03
CA VAL A 89 -10.01 -13.24 6.13
C VAL A 89 -8.99 -12.78 7.17
N MET A 90 -8.58 -11.52 7.13
CA MET A 90 -7.60 -10.96 8.07
C MET A 90 -8.09 -11.01 9.52
N ARG A 91 -9.40 -10.82 9.79
CA ARG A 91 -9.94 -10.97 11.16
C ARG A 91 -9.74 -12.37 11.75
N GLY A 92 -9.66 -13.39 10.89
CA GLY A 92 -9.39 -14.77 11.30
C GLY A 92 -7.91 -15.11 11.46
N LEU A 93 -7.00 -14.18 11.14
CA LEU A 93 -5.55 -14.39 11.25
C LEU A 93 -4.96 -13.72 12.50
N SER A 94 -3.73 -14.09 12.82
CA SER A 94 -2.98 -13.51 13.93
C SER A 94 -2.80 -11.99 13.79
N LEU A 95 -2.68 -11.27 14.92
CA LEU A 95 -2.45 -9.82 14.91
C LEU A 95 -1.20 -9.41 14.10
N PRO A 96 -0.05 -10.12 14.16
CA PRO A 96 1.11 -9.78 13.32
C PRO A 96 0.84 -9.89 11.82
N ARG A 97 0.04 -10.87 11.38
CA ARG A 97 -0.37 -11.01 9.97
C ARG A 97 -1.27 -9.86 9.54
N GLN A 98 -2.24 -9.48 10.37
CA GLN A 98 -3.10 -8.32 10.13
C GLN A 98 -2.28 -7.03 10.05
N ALA A 99 -1.33 -6.85 10.96
CA ALA A 99 -0.44 -5.68 11.01
C ALA A 99 0.41 -5.56 9.74
N LEU A 100 1.05 -6.65 9.31
CA LEU A 100 1.86 -6.66 8.10
C LEU A 100 1.01 -6.35 6.85
N TYR A 101 -0.19 -6.94 6.75
CA TYR A 101 -1.11 -6.62 5.66
C TYR A 101 -1.49 -5.14 5.65
N ALA A 102 -1.89 -4.59 6.80
CA ALA A 102 -2.28 -3.18 6.91
C ALA A 102 -1.14 -2.23 6.48
N VAL A 103 0.10 -2.49 6.93
CA VAL A 103 1.26 -1.70 6.52
C VAL A 103 1.50 -1.80 5.02
N TYR A 104 1.44 -3.01 4.46
CA TYR A 104 1.63 -3.21 3.02
C TYR A 104 0.56 -2.49 2.19
N THR A 105 -0.71 -2.69 2.53
CA THR A 105 -1.86 -2.15 1.80
C THR A 105 -1.88 -0.63 1.84
N VAL A 106 -1.75 -0.03 3.03
CA VAL A 106 -1.79 1.43 3.18
C VAL A 106 -0.55 2.08 2.56
N THR A 107 0.65 1.59 2.87
CA THR A 107 1.90 2.14 2.29
C THR A 107 1.94 1.99 0.78
N GLY A 108 1.52 0.83 0.28
CA GLY A 108 1.44 0.53 -1.15
C GLY A 108 0.47 1.45 -1.86
N SER A 109 -0.76 1.60 -1.34
CA SER A 109 -1.77 2.48 -1.91
C SER A 109 -1.35 3.95 -1.85
N LEU A 110 -0.73 4.41 -0.76
CA LEU A 110 -0.22 5.78 -0.68
C LEU A 110 0.83 6.07 -1.75
N ARG A 111 1.76 5.14 -1.99
CA ARG A 111 2.77 5.26 -3.06
C ARG A 111 2.17 5.27 -4.46
N GLN A 112 1.04 4.58 -4.67
CA GLN A 112 0.50 4.34 -6.00
C GLN A 112 -0.61 5.32 -6.39
N HIS A 113 -1.49 5.63 -5.44
CA HIS A 113 -2.73 6.36 -5.68
C HIS A 113 -2.80 7.67 -4.87
N GLY A 114 -1.85 7.90 -3.97
CA GLY A 114 -1.83 9.08 -3.10
C GLY A 114 -2.88 9.03 -1.98
N ALA A 115 -2.88 10.06 -1.14
CA ALA A 115 -3.70 10.13 0.07
C ALA A 115 -5.21 10.07 -0.23
N ALA A 116 -5.71 10.90 -1.14
CA ALA A 116 -7.14 11.04 -1.39
C ALA A 116 -7.81 9.73 -1.82
N GLN A 117 -7.16 8.94 -2.68
CA GLN A 117 -7.70 7.65 -3.08
C GLN A 117 -7.52 6.60 -1.99
N THR A 118 -6.38 6.56 -1.34
CA THR A 118 -6.11 5.58 -0.25
C THR A 118 -7.08 5.76 0.92
N LEU A 119 -7.46 6.99 1.26
CA LEU A 119 -8.47 7.28 2.29
C LEU A 119 -9.88 6.83 1.91
N ARG A 120 -10.19 6.67 0.61
CA ARG A 120 -11.47 6.13 0.17
C ARG A 120 -11.46 4.61 0.16
N ASP A 121 -10.39 4.04 -0.39
CA ASP A 121 -10.36 2.63 -0.75
C ASP A 121 -9.86 1.76 0.43
N GLU A 122 -8.98 2.29 1.29
CA GLU A 122 -8.27 1.55 2.35
C GLU A 122 -8.49 2.13 3.76
N ALA A 123 -9.55 2.93 3.95
CA ALA A 123 -9.81 3.68 5.18
C ALA A 123 -9.79 2.79 6.44
N GLU A 124 -10.30 1.57 6.33
CA GLU A 124 -10.41 0.63 7.44
C GLU A 124 -9.06 0.12 7.96
N TRP A 125 -8.00 0.19 7.15
CA TRP A 125 -6.67 -0.35 7.49
C TRP A 125 -5.76 0.68 8.17
N PHE A 126 -6.10 1.96 8.14
CA PHE A 126 -5.29 3.03 8.73
C PHE A 126 -5.01 2.83 10.23
N PRO A 127 -6.01 2.52 11.09
CA PRO A 127 -5.77 2.33 12.52
C PRO A 127 -4.79 1.18 12.81
N GLN A 128 -4.98 0.05 12.12
CA GLN A 128 -4.14 -1.15 12.25
C GLN A 128 -2.73 -0.88 11.70
N CYS A 129 -2.61 -0.16 10.58
CA CYS A 129 -1.32 0.25 10.04
C CYS A 129 -0.57 1.16 11.03
N ALA A 130 -1.24 2.14 11.63
CA ALA A 130 -0.63 3.01 12.64
C ALA A 130 -0.19 2.22 13.88
N GLN A 131 -1.00 1.26 14.35
CA GLN A 131 -0.63 0.40 15.46
C GLN A 131 0.58 -0.50 15.13
N ALA A 132 0.62 -1.06 13.91
CA ALA A 132 1.73 -1.86 13.43
C ALA A 132 3.04 -1.07 13.40
N LEU A 133 3.01 0.17 12.92
CA LEU A 133 4.19 1.04 12.89
C LEU A 133 4.73 1.32 14.30
N ARG A 134 3.86 1.49 15.30
CA ARG A 134 4.32 1.60 16.70
C ARG A 134 4.96 0.32 17.22
N ALA A 135 4.43 -0.84 16.86
CA ALA A 135 5.05 -2.13 17.19
C ALA A 135 6.43 -2.33 16.52
N LEU A 136 6.69 -1.62 15.42
CA LEU A 136 7.98 -1.56 14.73
C LEU A 136 8.90 -0.45 15.27
N GLU A 137 8.52 0.20 16.38
CA GLU A 137 9.24 1.34 16.98
C GLU A 137 9.33 2.55 16.04
N MET A 138 8.26 2.81 15.27
CA MET A 138 8.15 3.91 14.31
C MET A 138 7.03 4.89 14.72
N ASP A 139 7.05 5.36 15.98
CA ASP A 139 5.98 6.20 16.55
C ASP A 139 5.74 7.49 15.77
N GLU A 140 6.81 8.17 15.33
CA GLU A 140 6.71 9.40 14.53
C GLU A 140 6.09 9.11 13.16
N THR A 141 6.49 8.01 12.51
CA THR A 141 5.89 7.56 11.24
C THR A 141 4.41 7.21 11.42
N ALA A 142 4.04 6.60 12.55
CA ALA A 142 2.65 6.31 12.89
C ALA A 142 1.84 7.61 13.09
N ALA A 143 2.41 8.63 13.72
CA ALA A 143 1.77 9.93 13.90
C ALA A 143 1.54 10.64 12.55
N LEU A 144 2.51 10.59 11.64
CA LEU A 144 2.35 11.11 10.27
C LEU A 144 1.19 10.42 9.55
N LEU A 145 1.08 9.09 9.67
CA LEU A 145 -0.02 8.34 9.07
C LEU A 145 -1.39 8.75 9.65
N GLN A 146 -1.46 9.05 10.96
CA GLN A 146 -2.69 9.56 11.57
C GLN A 146 -3.06 10.95 11.05
N SER A 147 -2.08 11.81 10.78
CA SER A 147 -2.33 13.10 10.12
C SER A 147 -2.88 12.91 8.70
N VAL A 148 -2.37 11.92 7.94
CA VAL A 148 -2.96 11.53 6.65
C VAL A 148 -4.41 11.12 6.81
N GLN A 149 -4.71 10.27 7.80
CA GLN A 149 -6.08 9.83 8.10
C GLN A 149 -7.02 11.00 8.44
N ALA A 150 -6.50 12.04 9.10
CA ALA A 150 -7.23 13.26 9.43
C ALA A 150 -7.42 14.22 8.22
N GLY A 151 -6.87 13.88 7.05
CA GLY A 151 -7.02 14.66 5.81
C GLY A 151 -5.85 15.58 5.48
N ASP A 152 -4.74 15.51 6.22
CA ASP A 152 -3.52 16.22 5.86
C ASP A 152 -2.80 15.50 4.70
N ALA A 153 -3.00 16.02 3.48
CA ALA A 153 -2.38 15.46 2.30
C ALA A 153 -0.85 15.64 2.27
N GLN A 154 -0.30 16.66 2.95
CA GLN A 154 1.16 16.88 3.00
C GLN A 154 1.84 15.84 3.88
N ALA A 155 1.14 15.34 4.90
CA ALA A 155 1.64 14.28 5.77
C ALA A 155 1.90 12.97 5.03
N ALA A 156 1.30 12.74 3.85
CA ALA A 156 1.46 11.49 3.11
C ALA A 156 2.86 11.34 2.51
N GLU A 157 3.42 12.43 2.00
CA GLU A 157 4.80 12.43 1.49
C GLU A 157 5.80 12.26 2.64
N ALA A 158 5.62 13.03 3.72
CA ALA A 158 6.43 12.91 4.94
C ALA A 158 6.38 11.50 5.54
N TYR A 159 5.21 10.86 5.55
CA TYR A 159 5.04 9.47 5.97
C TYR A 159 5.89 8.51 5.12
N LEU A 160 5.80 8.61 3.78
CA LEU A 160 6.53 7.72 2.88
C LEU A 160 8.05 7.94 2.96
N GLU A 161 8.50 9.18 3.12
CA GLU A 161 9.90 9.52 3.36
C GLU A 161 10.37 8.93 4.69
N SER A 162 9.65 9.18 5.78
CA SER A 162 9.96 8.65 7.11
C SER A 162 10.03 7.12 7.11
N PHE A 163 9.05 6.44 6.50
CA PHE A 163 9.04 4.99 6.38
C PHE A 163 10.26 4.46 5.61
N SER A 164 10.69 5.17 4.57
CA SER A 164 11.84 4.77 3.77
C SER A 164 13.17 5.04 4.50
N ALA A 165 13.27 6.19 5.19
CA ALA A 165 14.47 6.60 5.91
C ALA A 165 14.80 5.67 7.10
N LEU A 166 13.76 5.08 7.72
CA LEU A 166 13.90 4.13 8.83
C LEU A 166 14.05 2.67 8.40
N ASP A 167 14.25 2.41 7.11
CA ASP A 167 14.25 1.08 6.51
C ASP A 167 13.00 0.27 6.91
N GLY A 168 11.82 0.84 6.66
CA GLY A 168 10.54 0.21 7.02
C GLY A 168 10.38 -1.20 6.44
N LYS A 169 10.99 -1.51 5.28
CA LYS A 169 11.02 -2.87 4.73
C LYS A 169 11.89 -3.80 5.58
N GLY A 170 13.12 -3.41 5.90
CA GLY A 170 13.99 -4.20 6.79
C GLY A 170 13.37 -4.42 8.16
N ARG A 171 12.69 -3.41 8.73
CA ARG A 171 11.96 -3.54 10.00
C ARG A 171 10.81 -4.55 9.91
N LEU A 172 10.06 -4.57 8.81
CA LEU A 172 9.02 -5.59 8.60
C LEU A 172 9.63 -7.00 8.48
N VAL A 173 10.78 -7.15 7.80
CA VAL A 173 11.48 -8.44 7.74
C VAL A 173 11.92 -8.89 9.14
N TRP A 174 12.56 -7.99 9.89
CA TRP A 174 12.95 -8.25 11.28
C TRP A 174 11.76 -8.67 12.14
N TYR A 175 10.63 -7.96 12.02
CA TYR A 175 9.41 -8.27 12.76
C TYR A 175 8.85 -9.66 12.42
N VAL A 176 8.90 -10.07 11.15
CA VAL A 176 8.54 -11.45 10.75
C VAL A 176 9.48 -12.47 11.38
N ARG A 177 10.79 -12.19 11.44
CA ARG A 177 11.80 -13.08 12.04
C ARG A 177 11.68 -13.22 13.55
N GLU A 178 11.29 -12.15 14.25
CA GLU A 178 11.06 -12.21 15.71
C GLU A 178 9.75 -12.94 16.05
N HIS A 179 8.81 -13.02 15.11
CA HIS A 179 7.47 -13.57 15.35
C HIS A 179 7.11 -14.70 14.38
N VAL A 180 8.08 -15.57 14.04
CA VAL A 180 7.92 -16.66 13.04
C VAL A 180 6.59 -17.42 13.18
N GLU A 181 6.29 -17.92 14.38
CA GLU A 181 5.09 -18.72 14.64
C GLU A 181 3.79 -17.96 14.32
N ALA A 182 3.76 -16.65 14.58
CA ALA A 182 2.58 -15.83 14.28
C ALA A 182 2.36 -15.63 12.78
N PHE A 183 3.40 -15.83 11.96
CA PHE A 183 3.32 -15.77 10.50
C PHE A 183 3.15 -17.14 9.85
N CYS A 184 3.06 -18.22 10.63
CA CYS A 184 2.82 -19.57 10.14
C CYS A 184 1.35 -19.97 10.27
N ASP A 185 0.91 -20.87 9.38
CA ASP A 185 -0.42 -21.45 9.43
C ASP A 185 -0.44 -22.51 10.53
N GLU A 186 -1.52 -22.53 11.31
CA GLU A 186 -1.74 -23.59 12.28
C GLU A 186 -1.75 -24.93 11.53
N VAL A 187 -0.86 -25.84 11.95
CA VAL A 187 -0.95 -27.23 11.50
C VAL A 187 -2.26 -27.78 12.07
N PRO A 188 -3.19 -28.30 11.25
CA PRO A 188 -4.40 -28.89 11.80
C PRO A 188 -3.98 -29.97 12.80
N SER A 189 -4.48 -29.86 14.04
CA SER A 189 -4.28 -30.91 15.03
C SER A 189 -4.83 -32.22 14.45
N PRO A 190 -4.09 -33.34 14.54
CA PRO A 190 -4.52 -34.62 13.98
C PRO A 190 -5.83 -35.13 14.59
#